data_AF-A0A5R8M2A7-F1
#
_entry.id   AF-A0A5R8M2A7-F1
#
_cell.length_a   1.000
_cell.length_b   1.000
_cell.length_c   1.000
_cell.angle_alpha   90.00
_cell.angle_beta   90.00
_cell.angle_gamma   90.00
#
_symmetry.space_group_name_H-M   'P 1'
#
loop_
_entity.id
_entity.type
_entity.pdbx_description
1 polymer ?
#
loop_
_entity_poly.entity_id
_entity_poly.type
_entity_poly.pdbx_seq_one_letter_code
_entity_poly.pdbx_strand_id
1 'polypeptide(L)'
;MTRKKLKKLGSDERFTFQATYAGIGMKRTMRGKINTRFLPTILFEHVMLGDQEVTDHLWLNYTKQFAELGLLTKGEIIQFNARVHRYKKGYAEAKVTDYGLQRPTKVSIIKSLTEDRAKLPPLPDEKNALIGLIMKTNKDSYLKSGRGFDQWYVDQYEAWLRTESNLTKY
;
A
#
# COMPACT_ATOMS: atom_id res chain seq x y z
N MET A 1 12.14 -10.57 13.97
CA MET A 1 12.25 -11.94 13.41
C MET A 1 12.22 -11.90 11.89
N THR A 2 12.96 -12.79 11.23
CA THR A 2 12.98 -12.98 9.76
C THR A 2 11.77 -13.78 9.30
N ARG A 3 11.13 -13.38 8.19
CA ARG A 3 9.98 -14.09 7.59
C ARG A 3 10.40 -15.40 6.90
N LYS A 4 10.47 -16.48 7.69
CA LYS A 4 10.98 -17.80 7.27
C LYS A 4 10.19 -18.44 6.11
N LYS A 5 8.86 -18.31 6.08
CA LYS A 5 8.02 -18.90 5.03
C LYS A 5 8.26 -18.22 3.68
N LEU A 6 8.30 -16.88 3.65
CA LEU A 6 8.69 -16.13 2.45
C LEU A 6 10.10 -16.47 1.98
N LYS A 7 11.06 -16.63 2.90
CA LYS A 7 12.42 -17.07 2.54
C LYS A 7 12.42 -18.39 1.76
N LYS A 8 11.59 -19.37 2.17
CA LYS A 8 11.53 -20.70 1.55
C LYS A 8 11.00 -20.69 0.12
N LEU A 9 10.11 -19.74 -0.22
CA LEU A 9 9.52 -19.64 -1.56
C LEU A 9 10.53 -19.22 -2.64
N GLY A 10 11.60 -18.50 -2.27
CA GLY A 10 12.56 -17.96 -3.24
C GLY A 10 12.02 -16.78 -4.05
N SER A 11 12.89 -16.16 -4.84
CA SER A 11 12.60 -14.89 -5.55
C SER A 11 12.30 -15.05 -7.04
N ASP A 12 12.38 -16.27 -7.55
CA ASP A 12 12.44 -16.53 -8.99
C ASP A 12 11.05 -16.49 -9.62
N GLU A 13 10.05 -16.99 -8.88
CA GLU A 13 8.67 -17.11 -9.35
C GLU A 13 7.76 -15.99 -8.84
N ARG A 14 6.65 -15.80 -9.55
CA ARG A 14 5.50 -15.00 -9.11
C ARG A 14 4.46 -15.95 -8.52
N PHE A 15 4.09 -15.71 -7.27
CA PHE A 15 3.03 -16.45 -6.59
C PHE A 15 1.78 -15.59 -6.48
N THR A 16 0.62 -16.24 -6.41
CA THR A 16 -0.68 -15.60 -6.15
C THR A 16 -0.94 -15.61 -4.66
N PHE A 17 -1.02 -14.42 -4.06
CA PHE A 17 -1.31 -14.25 -2.64
C PHE A 17 -2.74 -13.74 -2.46
N GLN A 18 -3.36 -14.11 -1.35
CA GLN A 18 -4.56 -13.45 -0.83
C GLN A 18 -4.22 -12.82 0.52
N ALA A 19 -4.69 -11.62 0.77
CA ALA A 19 -4.43 -10.96 2.05
C ALA A 19 -5.55 -10.01 2.44
N THR A 20 -5.69 -9.79 3.75
CA THR A 20 -6.70 -8.91 4.32
C THR A 20 -6.20 -7.47 4.34
N TYR A 21 -6.91 -6.56 3.68
CA TYR A 21 -6.56 -5.14 3.69
C TYR A 21 -6.69 -4.56 5.10
N ALA A 22 -5.62 -3.95 5.59
CA ALA A 22 -5.52 -3.44 6.95
C ALA A 22 -5.30 -1.93 7.04
N GLY A 23 -4.96 -1.27 5.92
CA GLY A 23 -4.87 0.19 5.84
C GLY A 23 -3.84 0.69 4.84
N ILE A 24 -3.58 1.99 4.91
CA ILE A 24 -2.66 2.70 4.03
C ILE A 24 -1.70 3.56 4.83
N GLY A 25 -0.55 3.86 4.26
CA GLY A 25 0.49 4.64 4.91
C GLY A 25 1.49 5.20 3.93
N MET A 26 2.53 5.83 4.46
CA MET A 26 3.62 6.36 3.66
C MET A 26 4.97 6.02 4.26
N LYS A 27 5.97 5.87 3.39
CA LYS A 27 7.38 5.79 3.79
C LYS A 27 8.13 7.02 3.33
N ARG A 28 8.97 7.57 4.21
CA ARG A 28 9.92 8.63 3.85
C ARG A 28 11.05 8.02 3.03
N THR A 29 11.45 8.73 1.98
CA THR A 29 12.65 8.43 1.21
C THR A 29 13.58 9.64 1.24
N MET A 30 14.83 9.39 1.59
CA MET A 30 15.90 10.39 1.70
C MET A 30 16.75 10.42 0.43
N ARG A 31 16.12 10.31 -0.76
CA ARG A 31 16.86 10.29 -2.03
C ARG A 31 17.15 11.75 -2.44
N GLY A 32 18.26 12.28 -1.94
CA GLY A 32 18.76 13.64 -2.19
C GLY A 32 18.68 14.54 -0.95
N LYS A 33 19.69 15.40 -0.74
CA LYS A 33 19.87 16.23 0.46
C LYS A 33 18.81 17.33 0.67
N ILE A 34 17.89 17.55 -0.29
CA ILE A 34 17.14 18.81 -0.36
C ILE A 34 15.61 18.68 -0.18
N ASN A 35 14.97 17.51 -0.38
CA ASN A 35 13.53 17.39 -0.14
C ASN A 35 13.11 15.98 0.30
N THR A 36 12.41 15.88 1.44
CA THR A 36 11.78 14.63 1.87
C THR A 36 10.72 14.23 0.84
N ARG A 37 10.84 13.04 0.26
CA ARG A 37 9.83 12.49 -0.66
C ARG A 37 9.11 11.32 0.01
N PHE A 38 7.78 11.36 0.02
CA PHE A 38 6.96 10.25 0.49
C PHE A 38 6.63 9.28 -0.65
N LEU A 39 6.59 7.99 -0.32
CA LEU A 39 6.07 6.95 -1.21
C LEU A 39 4.84 6.29 -0.57
N PRO A 40 3.74 6.13 -1.32
CA PRO A 40 2.51 5.56 -0.80
C PRO A 40 2.67 4.06 -0.60
N THR A 41 2.11 3.56 0.49
CA THR A 41 2.17 2.14 0.87
C THR A 41 0.81 1.64 1.32
N ILE A 42 0.55 0.36 1.07
CA ILE A 42 -0.65 -0.37 1.49
C ILE A 42 -0.23 -1.45 2.48
N LEU A 43 -1.03 -1.65 3.54
CA LEU A 43 -0.83 -2.64 4.57
C LEU A 43 -1.81 -3.80 4.38
N PHE A 44 -1.25 -5.00 4.41
CA PHE A 44 -2.00 -6.23 4.47
C PHE A 44 -1.69 -7.00 5.75
N GLU A 45 -2.71 -7.67 6.27
CA GLU A 45 -2.65 -8.67 7.34
C GLU A 45 -3.04 -10.05 6.76
N HIS A 46 -2.66 -11.14 7.44
CA HIS A 46 -2.97 -12.51 7.04
C HIS A 46 -2.61 -12.78 5.58
N VAL A 47 -1.33 -12.64 5.22
CA VAL A 47 -0.89 -12.86 3.85
C VAL A 47 -0.80 -14.36 3.60
N MET A 48 -1.72 -14.87 2.79
CA MET A 48 -1.92 -16.28 2.47
C MET A 48 -1.32 -16.65 1.12
N LEU A 49 -0.77 -17.86 1.03
CA LEU A 49 -0.46 -18.55 -0.22
C LEU A 49 -1.17 -19.91 -0.17
N GLY A 50 -2.26 -20.06 -0.95
CA GLY A 50 -3.23 -21.13 -0.71
C GLY A 50 -3.77 -21.03 0.72
N ASP A 51 -3.82 -22.16 1.43
CA ASP A 51 -4.30 -22.21 2.81
C ASP A 51 -3.21 -21.86 3.85
N GLN A 52 -2.00 -21.51 3.42
CA GLN A 52 -0.89 -21.23 4.32
C GLN A 52 -0.65 -19.73 4.51
N GLU A 53 -0.79 -19.26 5.75
CA GLU A 53 -0.33 -17.91 6.11
C GLU A 53 1.21 -17.83 6.06
N VAL A 54 1.75 -17.03 5.14
CA VAL A 54 3.19 -16.87 4.93
C VAL A 54 3.79 -15.70 5.72
N THR A 55 2.97 -14.71 6.09
CA THR A 55 3.32 -13.64 7.04
C THR A 55 2.07 -13.00 7.61
N ASP A 56 2.18 -12.59 8.88
CA ASP A 56 1.15 -11.90 9.67
C ASP A 56 0.78 -10.51 9.12
N HIS A 57 1.78 -9.69 8.78
CA HIS A 57 1.57 -8.36 8.22
C HIS A 57 2.66 -8.01 7.20
N LEU A 58 2.30 -7.23 6.19
CA LEU A 58 3.21 -6.77 5.15
C LEU A 58 2.82 -5.42 4.55
N TRP A 59 3.79 -4.51 4.50
CA TRP A 59 3.68 -3.26 3.75
C TRP A 59 4.16 -3.46 2.31
N LEU A 60 3.36 -3.02 1.35
CA LEU A 60 3.70 -2.99 -0.08
C LEU A 60 3.65 -1.55 -0.59
N ASN A 61 4.29 -1.30 -1.74
CA ASN A 61 4.05 -0.05 -2.45
C ASN A 61 2.59 -0.02 -2.92
N TYR A 62 1.92 1.11 -2.75
CA TYR A 62 0.58 1.32 -3.28
C TYR A 62 0.70 1.55 -4.80
N THR A 63 0.46 0.50 -5.59
CA THR A 63 0.55 0.54 -7.06
C THR A 63 -0.75 0.99 -7.71
N LYS A 64 -0.69 1.40 -8.99
CA LYS A 64 -1.86 1.79 -9.78
C LYS A 64 -2.98 0.74 -9.75
N GLN A 65 -2.67 -0.55 -9.86
CA GLN A 65 -3.69 -1.61 -9.80
C GLN A 65 -4.40 -1.73 -8.45
N PHE A 66 -3.75 -1.32 -7.34
CA PHE A 66 -4.48 -1.20 -6.08
C PHE A 66 -5.36 0.06 -6.07
N ALA A 67 -4.92 1.15 -6.70
CA ALA A 67 -5.68 2.41 -6.76
C ALA A 67 -6.94 2.26 -7.63
N GLU A 68 -6.86 1.45 -8.68
CA GLU A 68 -7.98 1.08 -9.56
C GLU A 68 -9.11 0.34 -8.82
N LEU A 69 -8.84 -0.25 -7.64
CA LEU A 69 -9.90 -0.86 -6.82
C LEU A 69 -10.79 0.17 -6.11
N GLY A 70 -10.44 1.46 -6.16
CA GLY A 70 -11.09 2.50 -5.39
C GLY A 70 -10.75 2.43 -3.90
N LEU A 71 -11.55 3.11 -3.08
CA LEU A 71 -11.36 3.09 -1.63
C LEU A 71 -11.63 1.68 -1.08
N LEU A 72 -10.71 1.18 -0.25
CA LEU A 72 -10.80 -0.12 0.39
C LEU A 72 -11.29 0.00 1.83
N THR A 73 -12.12 -0.95 2.23
CA THR A 73 -12.63 -1.08 3.60
C THR A 73 -11.80 -2.10 4.36
N LYS A 74 -11.35 -1.76 5.57
CA LYS A 74 -10.54 -2.67 6.41
C LYS A 74 -11.27 -4.01 6.57
N GLY A 75 -10.55 -5.11 6.33
CA GLY A 75 -11.11 -6.47 6.37
C GLY A 75 -11.44 -7.08 5.00
N GLU A 76 -11.36 -6.30 3.91
CA GLU A 76 -11.53 -6.84 2.55
C GLU A 76 -10.39 -7.78 2.15
N ILE A 77 -10.73 -8.83 1.39
CA ILE A 77 -9.74 -9.81 0.92
C ILE A 77 -9.33 -9.45 -0.49
N ILE A 78 -8.04 -9.18 -0.66
CA ILE A 78 -7.42 -8.80 -1.93
C ILE A 78 -6.53 -9.93 -2.40
N GLN A 79 -6.63 -10.28 -3.68
CA GLN A 79 -5.70 -11.17 -4.37
C GLN A 79 -4.71 -10.36 -5.19
N PHE A 80 -3.45 -10.79 -5.24
CA PHE A 80 -2.44 -10.22 -6.11
C PHE A 80 -1.29 -11.20 -6.36
N ASN A 81 -0.67 -11.08 -7.53
CA ASN A 81 0.55 -11.80 -7.88
C ASN A 81 1.78 -10.97 -7.52
N ALA A 82 2.73 -11.53 -6.76
CA ALA A 82 3.96 -10.85 -6.38
C ALA A 82 5.18 -11.80 -6.37
N ARG A 83 6.38 -11.22 -6.34
CA ARG A 83 7.63 -11.96 -6.13
C ARG A 83 8.14 -11.73 -4.71
N VAL A 84 8.75 -12.74 -4.11
CA VAL A 84 9.52 -12.52 -2.87
C VAL A 84 10.75 -11.70 -3.18
N HIS A 85 11.09 -10.78 -2.27
CA HIS A 85 12.31 -10.00 -2.32
C HIS A 85 13.01 -9.99 -0.97
N ARG A 86 14.34 -9.98 -1.02
CA ARG A 86 15.22 -9.86 0.14
C ARG A 86 15.56 -8.39 0.37
N TYR A 87 15.36 -7.90 1.58
CA TYR A 87 15.78 -6.55 1.97
C TYR A 87 16.56 -6.57 3.30
N LYS A 88 17.25 -5.48 3.60
CA LYS A 88 17.94 -5.28 4.88
C LYS A 88 17.03 -4.49 5.81
N LYS A 89 16.70 -5.07 6.96
CA LYS A 89 15.88 -4.48 8.02
C LYS A 89 16.78 -4.12 9.21
N GLY A 90 16.56 -2.95 9.79
CA GLY A 90 17.32 -2.47 10.96
C GLY A 90 18.14 -1.22 10.64
N TYR A 91 18.78 -0.67 11.68
CA TYR A 91 19.57 0.54 11.61
C TYR A 91 21.07 0.22 11.69
N ALA A 92 21.88 0.97 10.95
CA ALA A 92 23.35 0.86 10.92
C ALA A 92 23.86 -0.60 10.85
N GLU A 93 24.67 -1.02 11.82
CA GLU A 93 25.35 -2.33 11.86
C GLU A 93 24.41 -3.48 12.26
N ALA A 94 23.25 -3.18 12.84
CA ALA A 94 22.24 -4.18 13.23
C ALA A 94 21.31 -4.60 12.07
N LYS A 95 21.75 -4.44 10.81
CA LYS A 95 20.95 -4.77 9.62
C LYS A 95 20.86 -6.28 9.41
N VAL A 96 19.70 -6.84 9.72
CA VAL A 96 19.38 -8.24 9.44
C VAL A 96 18.71 -8.40 8.08
N THR A 97 18.96 -9.54 7.44
CA THR A 97 18.26 -9.91 6.21
C THR A 97 16.81 -10.33 6.53
N ASP A 98 15.85 -9.72 5.86
CA ASP A 98 14.44 -10.07 5.91
C ASP A 98 13.84 -10.18 4.51
N TYR A 99 12.61 -10.66 4.42
CA TYR A 99 11.92 -10.97 3.17
C TYR A 99 10.59 -10.22 3.11
N GLY A 100 10.21 -9.76 1.94
CA GLY A 100 8.91 -9.13 1.67
C GLY A 100 8.42 -9.52 0.29
N LEU A 101 7.34 -8.89 -0.16
CA LEU A 101 6.82 -9.06 -1.51
C LEU A 101 7.02 -7.77 -2.31
N GLN A 102 7.21 -7.91 -3.61
CA GLN A 102 7.38 -6.78 -4.52
C GLN A 102 6.67 -7.00 -5.84
N ARG A 103 6.49 -5.89 -6.57
CA ARG A 103 5.90 -5.85 -7.92
C ARG A 103 4.52 -6.54 -7.97
N PRO A 104 3.57 -6.16 -7.09
CA PRO A 104 2.22 -6.71 -7.13
C PRO A 104 1.57 -6.40 -8.49
N THR A 105 0.84 -7.37 -9.02
CA THR A 105 0.16 -7.35 -10.33
C THR A 105 -1.05 -8.27 -10.28
N LYS A 106 -1.96 -8.21 -11.26
CA LYS A 106 -3.20 -9.02 -11.27
C LYS A 106 -3.98 -8.83 -9.97
N VAL A 107 -4.08 -7.58 -9.55
CA VAL A 107 -4.77 -7.21 -8.31
C VAL A 107 -6.28 -7.36 -8.53
N SER A 108 -6.97 -8.01 -7.61
CA SER A 108 -8.43 -8.13 -7.63
C SER A 108 -9.00 -8.27 -6.22
N ILE A 109 -10.29 -7.97 -6.06
CA ILE A 109 -11.03 -8.21 -4.82
C ILE A 109 -11.64 -9.59 -4.86
N ILE A 110 -11.43 -10.35 -3.78
CA ILE A 110 -12.03 -11.66 -3.56
C ILE A 110 -13.25 -11.54 -2.63
N LYS A 111 -13.15 -10.69 -1.60
CA LYS A 111 -14.25 -10.39 -0.69
C LYS A 111 -14.33 -8.88 -0.46
N SER A 112 -15.40 -8.28 -0.97
CA SER A 112 -15.76 -6.88 -0.68
C SER A 112 -16.55 -6.79 0.61
N LEU A 113 -16.34 -5.72 1.37
CA LEU A 113 -17.18 -5.27 2.48
C LEU A 113 -17.89 -3.96 2.13
N THR A 114 -17.67 -3.46 0.92
CA THR A 114 -18.23 -2.21 0.41
C THR A 114 -19.36 -2.53 -0.56
N GLU A 115 -20.53 -1.97 -0.28
CA GLU A 115 -21.70 -2.04 -1.17
C GLU A 115 -21.41 -1.30 -2.49
N ASP A 116 -22.01 -1.76 -3.58
CA ASP A 116 -21.92 -1.11 -4.89
C ASP A 116 -20.48 -0.79 -5.36
N ARG A 117 -19.50 -1.64 -4.98
CA ARG A 117 -18.08 -1.45 -5.30
C ARG A 117 -17.79 -1.12 -6.77
N ALA A 118 -18.54 -1.70 -7.70
CA ALA A 118 -18.39 -1.43 -9.13
C ALA A 118 -18.61 0.05 -9.52
N LYS A 119 -19.28 0.82 -8.66
CA LYS A 119 -19.53 2.26 -8.84
C LYS A 119 -18.47 3.14 -8.16
N LEU A 120 -17.56 2.57 -7.38
CA LEU A 120 -16.52 3.35 -6.73
C LEU A 120 -15.53 3.87 -7.77
N PRO A 121 -15.21 5.17 -7.77
CA PRO A 121 -14.17 5.67 -8.65
C PRO A 121 -12.81 5.11 -8.23
N PRO A 122 -11.86 5.00 -9.19
CA PRO A 122 -10.49 4.69 -8.85
C PRO A 122 -9.91 5.80 -7.96
N LEU A 123 -8.89 5.47 -7.18
CA LEU A 123 -8.08 6.45 -6.45
C LEU A 123 -7.04 7.09 -7.39
N PRO A 124 -6.43 8.24 -7.01
CA PRO A 124 -5.45 8.89 -7.86
C PRO A 124 -4.28 7.95 -8.19
N ASP A 125 -3.90 7.88 -9.47
CA ASP A 125 -2.65 7.22 -9.87
C ASP A 125 -1.43 8.14 -9.70
N GLU A 126 -1.67 9.45 -9.52
CA GLU A 126 -0.67 10.44 -9.17
C GLU A 126 -0.20 10.28 -7.72
N LYS A 127 1.12 10.07 -7.58
CA LYS A 127 1.77 9.82 -6.29
C LYS A 127 1.46 10.88 -5.23
N ASN A 128 1.48 12.17 -5.57
CA ASN A 128 1.32 13.22 -4.56
C ASN A 128 -0.13 13.31 -4.06
N ALA A 129 -1.11 13.20 -4.97
CA ALA A 129 -2.52 13.10 -4.61
C ALA A 129 -2.79 11.85 -3.75
N LEU A 130 -2.19 10.70 -4.09
CA LEU A 130 -2.34 9.48 -3.28
C LEU A 130 -1.72 9.62 -1.88
N ILE A 131 -0.59 10.33 -1.74
CA ILE A 131 -0.05 10.70 -0.43
C ILE A 131 -1.00 11.64 0.32
N GLY A 132 -1.63 12.59 -0.38
CA GLY A 132 -2.65 13.47 0.19
C GLY A 132 -3.82 12.71 0.80
N LEU A 133 -4.36 11.73 0.07
CA LEU A 133 -5.36 10.80 0.60
C LEU A 133 -4.85 10.12 1.87
N ILE A 134 -3.66 9.52 1.84
CA ILE A 134 -3.06 8.82 2.98
C ILE A 134 -2.91 9.74 4.20
N MET A 135 -2.45 10.98 4.01
CA MET A 135 -2.29 11.96 5.07
C MET A 135 -3.64 12.38 5.64
N LYS A 136 -4.65 12.59 4.78
CA LYS A 136 -6.02 12.90 5.20
C LYS A 136 -6.63 11.76 6.00
N THR A 137 -6.49 10.51 5.54
CA THR A 137 -6.97 9.30 6.23
C THR A 137 -6.30 9.09 7.59
N ASN A 138 -5.00 9.36 7.70
CA ASN A 138 -4.23 9.08 8.92
C ASN A 138 -3.90 10.32 9.76
N LYS A 139 -4.59 11.45 9.53
CA LYS A 139 -4.23 12.79 10.07
C LYS A 139 -3.92 12.76 11.56
N ASP A 140 -4.85 12.27 12.37
CA ASP A 140 -4.71 12.28 13.84
C ASP A 140 -3.54 11.43 14.31
N SER A 141 -3.35 10.25 13.70
CA SER A 141 -2.23 9.36 14.02
C SER A 141 -0.89 10.01 13.64
N TYR A 142 -0.82 10.70 12.50
CA TYR A 142 0.42 11.29 12.00
C TYR A 142 0.82 12.54 12.79
N LEU A 143 -0.15 13.36 13.19
CA LEU A 143 0.08 14.50 14.09
C LEU A 143 0.57 14.04 15.47
N LYS A 144 -0.09 13.03 16.07
CA LYS A 144 0.31 12.49 17.39
C LYS A 144 1.69 11.84 17.38
N SER A 145 2.08 11.17 16.29
CA SER A 145 3.33 10.40 16.20
C SER A 145 4.51 11.15 15.57
N GLY A 146 4.32 12.39 15.11
CA GLY A 146 5.35 13.13 14.37
C GLY A 146 5.76 12.47 13.04
N ARG A 147 4.93 11.58 12.48
CA ARG A 147 5.20 10.88 11.20
C ARG A 147 5.26 11.80 9.98
N GLY A 148 4.90 13.07 10.16
CA GLY A 148 4.84 14.09 9.14
C GLY A 148 3.41 14.25 8.63
N PHE A 149 2.98 15.50 8.51
CA PHE A 149 1.74 15.89 7.87
C PHE A 149 2.05 17.17 7.11
N ASP A 150 1.70 17.21 5.84
CA ASP A 150 2.00 18.34 4.96
C ASP A 150 0.75 18.65 4.14
N GLN A 151 0.21 19.83 4.39
CA GLN A 151 -1.04 20.30 3.80
C GLN A 151 -0.94 20.34 2.26
N TRP A 152 0.23 20.61 1.69
CA TRP A 152 0.40 20.66 0.24
C TRP A 152 -0.01 19.34 -0.43
N TYR A 153 0.30 18.19 0.15
CA TYR A 153 -0.14 16.89 -0.40
C TYR A 153 -1.65 16.72 -0.31
N VAL A 154 -2.28 17.15 0.78
CA VAL A 154 -3.74 17.12 0.93
C VAL A 154 -4.39 17.98 -0.14
N ASP A 155 -3.83 19.16 -0.42
CA ASP A 155 -4.32 20.06 -1.47
C ASP A 155 -4.20 19.42 -2.86
N GLN A 156 -3.14 18.63 -3.12
CA GLN A 156 -3.04 17.84 -4.37
C GLN A 156 -4.18 16.83 -4.51
N TYR A 157 -4.52 16.14 -3.42
CA TYR A 157 -5.65 15.19 -3.42
C TYR A 157 -6.99 15.89 -3.67
N GLU A 158 -7.20 17.06 -3.06
CA GLU A 158 -8.43 17.82 -3.24
C GLU A 158 -8.55 18.44 -4.64
N ALA A 159 -7.43 18.82 -5.26
CA ALA A 159 -7.40 19.22 -6.66
C ALA A 159 -7.75 18.06 -7.61
N TRP A 160 -7.22 16.86 -7.35
CA TRP A 160 -7.58 15.67 -8.09
C TRP A 160 -9.09 15.35 -7.96
N LEU A 161 -9.65 15.39 -6.74
CA LEU A 161 -11.08 15.16 -6.52
C LEU A 161 -11.98 16.12 -7.31
N ARG A 162 -11.59 17.40 -7.39
CA ARG A 162 -12.32 18.39 -8.21
C ARG A 162 -12.27 18.06 -9.70
N THR A 163 -11.16 17.53 -10.18
CA THR A 163 -10.98 17.15 -11.58
C THR A 163 -11.82 15.92 -11.92
N GLU A 164 -11.76 14.87 -11.10
CA GLU A 164 -12.59 13.66 -11.28
C GLU A 164 -14.09 13.96 -11.22
N SER A 165 -14.51 14.78 -10.23
CA SER A 165 -15.92 15.16 -10.09
C SER A 165 -16.45 15.93 -11.30
N ASN A 166 -15.60 16.64 -12.03
CA ASN A 166 -15.98 17.32 -13.26
C ASN A 166 -16.04 16.38 -14.46
N LEU A 167 -15.23 15.31 -14.48
CA LEU A 167 -15.26 14.27 -15.51
C LEU A 167 -16.49 13.36 -15.39
N THR A 168 -17.05 13.18 -14.19
CA THR A 168 -18.23 12.31 -13.97
C THR A 168 -19.59 13.02 -14.15
N LYS A 169 -19.61 14.31 -14.51
CA LYS A 169 -20.83 15.13 -14.65
C LYS A 169 -21.42 15.16 -16.07
N TYR A 170 -20.86 14.41 -17.00
CA TYR A 170 -21.30 14.27 -18.40
C TYR A 170 -21.53 12.79 -18.72
#